data_AF-A0A1I3JDG0-F1
#
_entry.id   AF-A0A1I3JDG0-F1
#
_cell.length_a   1.000
_cell.length_b   1.000
_cell.length_c   1.000
_cell.angle_alpha   90.00
_cell.angle_beta   90.00
_cell.angle_gamma   90.00
#
_symmetry.space_group_name_H-M   'P 1'
#
loop_
_entity.id
_entity.type
_entity.pdbx_description
1 polymer ?
#
loop_
_entity_poly.entity_id
_entity_poly.type
_entity_poly.pdbx_seq_one_letter_code
_entity_poly.pdbx_strand_id
1 'polypeptide(L)'
;MLFNLRTFIIRWLSSSTQTDSSATPVENTQKDTETIHMDEQSTIRPVIPYDENLLERARTQWQFGDWANLVKLNNDTLQHHPDRAKLALLAAAGHMQQGDTQSARQFTSLAQEWGCSKKIVSQVLIASVYNTLGRAAVAGKQEQRAIQHFETSIAIVMPQSDVRLLGQTRIIRETAKLGLLPQAARLMDEELRAMKRASFLETSHLKIFETELELLHSELSLAQQKMIHTSSAEITPAFVEGASLCLDTLKKKSVSQLGQDLWVLEKTKYKRNGYFVEFGATDGVLLSNSWLLEKEFGWQGICVEPNPKFFLKLKQNRQCTISDAYIGGITGKQVEFILADAYGGSQEYADDDQHADKRAAYRNVGRMLTFTATSLNDFLEQHNAPREIDYLSIDTEGSEFEILENFPFDRWHIRLLTIEHNFTQRRADIRALLEQQGYRCTEQQWDDWYEKIEE
;
A
#
# COMPACT_ATOMS: atom_id res chain seq x y z
N MET A 1 24.43 7.97 16.43
CA MET A 1 25.10 7.26 15.32
C MET A 1 24.17 7.27 14.09
N LEU A 2 23.78 8.47 13.64
CA LEU A 2 22.68 8.74 12.69
C LEU A 2 23.19 9.15 11.29
N PHE A 3 24.38 8.69 10.90
CA PHE A 3 25.12 9.24 9.76
C PHE A 3 25.34 8.29 8.57
N ASN A 4 24.70 7.12 8.52
CA ASN A 4 25.04 6.11 7.49
C ASN A 4 23.90 5.59 6.58
N LEU A 5 22.65 6.02 6.72
CA LEU A 5 21.60 5.66 5.73
C LEU A 5 21.59 6.56 4.49
N ARG A 6 22.09 7.81 4.60
CA ARG A 6 22.23 8.74 3.46
C ARG A 6 23.28 8.28 2.45
N THR A 7 24.22 7.43 2.86
CA THR A 7 25.39 7.03 2.06
C THR A 7 25.14 5.76 1.24
N PHE A 8 24.10 4.98 1.54
CA PHE A 8 23.77 3.75 0.79
C PHE A 8 22.85 3.99 -0.41
N ILE A 9 22.21 5.16 -0.51
CA ILE A 9 21.23 5.49 -1.56
C ILE A 9 21.74 6.58 -2.53
N ILE A 10 22.93 7.15 -2.31
CA ILE A 10 23.55 8.13 -3.21
C ILE A 10 24.82 7.53 -3.81
N ARG A 11 24.69 6.75 -4.89
CA ARG A 11 25.79 6.55 -5.86
C ARG A 11 25.33 5.94 -7.18
N TRP A 12 24.44 6.64 -7.88
CA TRP A 12 24.27 6.42 -9.32
C TRP A 12 24.81 7.56 -10.19
N LEU A 13 25.36 8.66 -9.65
CA LEU A 13 26.00 9.71 -10.48
C LEU A 13 27.12 10.49 -9.75
N SER A 14 28.27 9.86 -9.50
CA SER A 14 29.55 10.59 -9.40
C SER A 14 30.49 10.13 -10.51
N SER A 15 30.20 10.56 -11.73
CA SER A 15 31.15 10.55 -12.84
C SER A 15 30.84 11.72 -13.78
N SER A 16 30.99 12.94 -13.29
CA SER A 16 31.25 14.09 -14.14
C SER A 16 32.74 14.09 -14.48
N THR A 17 33.05 13.93 -15.77
CA THR A 17 34.14 14.63 -16.48
C THR A 17 35.50 14.69 -15.77
N GLN A 18 36.37 13.72 -16.07
CA GLN A 18 37.81 14.00 -16.12
C GLN A 18 38.05 14.92 -17.33
N THR A 19 38.11 16.23 -17.08
CA THR A 19 38.81 17.17 -17.94
C THR A 19 40.28 17.11 -17.57
N ASP A 20 41.13 16.73 -18.52
CA ASP A 20 42.58 16.88 -18.43
C ASP A 20 42.93 18.34 -18.07
N SER A 21 43.60 18.54 -16.93
CA SER A 21 44.24 19.80 -16.58
C SER A 21 45.74 19.57 -16.42
N SER A 22 46.45 19.59 -17.55
CA SER A 22 47.90 19.79 -17.59
C SER A 22 48.19 21.21 -18.06
N ALA A 23 48.07 22.18 -17.14
CA ALA A 23 48.71 23.48 -17.29
C ALA A 23 48.92 24.11 -15.90
N THR A 24 50.18 24.40 -15.61
CA THR A 24 50.72 25.03 -14.39
C THR A 24 50.23 26.49 -14.19
N PRO A 25 50.25 27.01 -12.94
CA PRO A 25 49.77 28.35 -12.62
C PRO A 25 50.87 29.40 -12.85
N VAL A 26 50.51 30.56 -13.40
CA VAL A 26 51.34 31.78 -13.37
C VAL A 26 50.47 32.98 -12.95
N GLU A 27 51.09 33.82 -12.14
CA GLU A 27 50.60 34.96 -11.37
C GLU A 27 49.89 36.07 -12.18
N ASN A 28 48.77 36.52 -11.60
CA ASN A 28 48.39 37.90 -11.28
C ASN A 28 49.12 39.06 -12.01
N THR A 29 48.39 39.91 -12.77
CA THR A 29 48.49 41.39 -12.70
C THR A 29 47.44 42.13 -13.58
N GLN A 30 46.93 43.23 -13.01
CA GLN A 30 46.38 44.46 -13.64
C GLN A 30 45.03 44.37 -14.38
N LYS A 31 43.96 44.94 -13.79
CA LYS A 31 43.42 46.30 -14.03
C LYS A 31 43.01 46.53 -15.49
N ASP A 32 41.71 46.60 -15.74
CA ASP A 32 41.12 47.83 -16.27
C ASP A 32 39.60 47.89 -16.06
N THR A 33 39.19 49.09 -15.67
CA THR A 33 37.83 49.58 -15.40
C THR A 33 37.16 49.93 -16.71
N GLU A 34 36.07 49.26 -17.07
CA GLU A 34 35.05 49.83 -17.95
C GLU A 34 33.66 49.52 -17.40
N THR A 35 32.94 50.59 -17.08
CA THR A 35 31.57 50.60 -16.58
C THR A 35 30.63 50.55 -17.78
N ILE A 36 29.87 49.48 -17.96
CA ILE A 36 28.73 49.46 -18.91
C ILE A 36 27.50 48.86 -18.21
N HIS A 37 26.51 49.73 -18.09
CA HIS A 37 25.08 49.57 -17.85
C HIS A 37 24.50 48.20 -17.45
N MET A 38 23.74 48.26 -16.35
CA MET A 38 22.65 47.34 -16.02
C MET A 38 21.77 47.08 -17.23
N ASP A 39 21.64 45.81 -17.59
CA ASP A 39 20.38 45.26 -18.07
C ASP A 39 20.16 43.93 -17.32
N GLU A 40 19.58 44.05 -16.12
CA GLU A 40 19.02 42.93 -15.38
C GLU A 40 17.79 42.40 -16.12
N GLN A 41 18.01 41.65 -17.19
CA GLN A 41 17.06 40.63 -17.61
C GLN A 41 17.57 39.29 -17.11
N SER A 42 17.49 39.13 -15.79
CA SER A 42 17.28 37.82 -15.18
C SER A 42 16.02 37.25 -15.82
N THR A 43 16.20 36.43 -16.87
CA THR A 43 15.15 35.54 -17.34
C THR A 43 14.87 34.58 -16.20
N ILE A 44 13.96 34.97 -15.31
CA ILE A 44 13.33 34.08 -14.35
C ILE A 44 12.66 33.00 -15.20
N ARG A 45 13.35 31.86 -15.39
CA ARG A 45 12.72 30.69 -15.99
C ARG A 45 11.50 30.38 -15.12
N PRO A 46 10.29 30.31 -15.68
CA PRO A 46 9.13 29.94 -14.89
C PRO A 46 9.45 28.58 -14.26
N VAL A 47 9.50 28.54 -12.93
CA VAL A 47 9.65 27.30 -12.17
C VAL A 47 8.32 26.56 -12.35
N ILE A 48 8.24 25.76 -13.40
CA ILE A 48 7.09 24.90 -13.64
C ILE A 48 7.11 23.86 -12.52
N PRO A 49 6.06 23.78 -11.69
CA PRO A 49 6.01 22.80 -10.62
C PRO A 49 6.11 21.39 -11.20
N TYR A 50 7.01 20.56 -10.66
CA TYR A 50 7.15 19.15 -11.00
C TYR A 50 7.21 18.31 -9.71
N ASP A 51 6.83 17.03 -9.79
CA ASP A 51 6.89 16.09 -8.67
C ASP A 51 8.32 15.56 -8.49
N GLU A 52 9.06 16.07 -7.49
CA GLU A 52 10.46 15.70 -7.23
C GLU A 52 10.66 14.20 -6.96
N ASN A 53 9.62 13.49 -6.51
CA ASN A 53 9.68 12.07 -6.18
C ASN A 53 9.24 11.16 -7.34
N LEU A 54 8.86 11.74 -8.48
CA LEU A 54 8.33 11.00 -9.63
C LEU A 54 9.30 9.94 -10.15
N LEU A 55 10.60 10.25 -10.19
CA LEU A 55 11.63 9.30 -10.63
C LEU A 55 11.74 8.08 -9.71
N GLU A 56 11.75 8.31 -8.41
CA GLU A 56 11.89 7.21 -7.45
C GLU A 56 10.63 6.34 -7.42
N ARG A 57 9.44 6.95 -7.50
CA ARG A 57 8.19 6.18 -7.67
C ARG A 57 8.20 5.34 -8.95
N ALA A 58 8.60 5.93 -10.08
CA ALA A 58 8.70 5.20 -11.35
C ALA A 58 9.74 4.07 -11.29
N ARG A 59 10.85 4.28 -10.57
CA ARG A 59 11.86 3.23 -10.33
C ARG A 59 11.27 2.07 -9.54
N THR A 60 10.56 2.34 -8.44
CA THR A 60 9.86 1.33 -7.65
C THR A 60 8.86 0.57 -8.52
N GLN A 61 8.01 1.28 -9.28
CA GLN A 61 7.08 0.64 -10.21
C GLN A 61 7.79 -0.29 -11.21
N TRP A 62 8.95 0.13 -11.73
CA TRP A 62 9.76 -0.70 -12.61
C TRP A 62 10.36 -1.91 -11.89
N GLN A 63 10.84 -1.78 -10.66
CA GLN A 63 11.40 -2.88 -9.86
C GLN A 63 10.37 -3.97 -9.55
N PHE A 64 9.13 -3.58 -9.29
CA PHE A 64 8.05 -4.51 -8.95
C PHE A 64 7.19 -4.94 -10.15
N GLY A 65 7.42 -4.38 -11.33
CA GLY A 65 6.66 -4.76 -12.54
C GLY A 65 5.25 -4.20 -12.59
N ASP A 66 5.07 -3.03 -11.99
CA ASP A 66 3.87 -2.22 -12.16
C ASP A 66 3.93 -1.42 -13.47
N TRP A 67 3.85 -2.17 -14.56
CA TRP A 67 3.88 -1.63 -15.92
C TRP A 67 2.68 -0.72 -16.21
N ALA A 68 1.53 -1.00 -15.59
CA ALA A 68 0.28 -0.29 -15.82
C ALA A 68 0.32 1.15 -15.28
N ASN A 69 1.05 1.41 -14.19
CA ASN A 69 1.29 2.77 -13.73
C ASN A 69 2.41 3.48 -14.49
N LEU A 70 3.43 2.75 -14.96
CA LEU A 70 4.50 3.33 -15.79
C LEU A 70 4.00 3.90 -17.13
N VAL A 71 3.02 3.26 -17.77
CA VAL A 71 2.43 3.78 -19.02
C VAL A 71 1.59 5.03 -18.83
N LYS A 72 1.28 5.43 -17.58
CA LYS A 72 0.57 6.70 -17.30
C LYS A 72 1.50 7.91 -17.34
N LEU A 73 2.82 7.70 -17.38
CA LEU A 73 3.80 8.75 -17.60
C LEU A 73 3.61 9.29 -19.02
N ASN A 74 3.21 10.55 -19.15
CA ASN A 74 2.91 11.17 -20.43
C ASN A 74 3.99 12.21 -20.82
N ASN A 75 4.17 12.44 -22.11
CA ASN A 75 5.21 13.35 -22.62
C ASN A 75 5.04 14.78 -22.06
N ASP A 76 3.80 15.27 -22.04
CA ASP A 76 3.48 16.66 -21.69
C ASP A 76 3.82 17.01 -20.23
N THR A 77 3.72 16.04 -19.33
CA THR A 77 4.11 16.20 -17.91
C THR A 77 5.60 15.98 -17.69
N LEU A 78 6.27 15.19 -18.54
CA LEU A 78 7.69 14.88 -18.39
C LEU A 78 8.61 15.96 -18.96
N GLN A 79 8.22 16.69 -20.00
CA GLN A 79 9.11 17.61 -20.72
C GLN A 79 9.81 18.65 -19.83
N HIS A 80 9.22 19.02 -18.68
CA HIS A 80 9.76 20.01 -17.75
C HIS A 80 10.49 19.41 -16.54
N HIS A 81 10.49 18.08 -16.38
CA HIS A 81 11.10 17.41 -15.24
C HIS A 81 12.64 17.31 -15.39
N PRO A 82 13.45 17.54 -14.34
CA PRO A 82 14.92 17.43 -14.42
C PRO A 82 15.39 16.03 -14.86
N ASP A 83 14.75 14.97 -14.37
CA ASP A 83 15.02 13.57 -14.74
C ASP A 83 14.20 13.02 -15.91
N ARG A 84 13.62 13.88 -16.76
CA ARG A 84 12.73 13.50 -17.87
C ARG A 84 13.27 12.39 -18.77
N ALA A 85 14.57 12.38 -19.04
CA ALA A 85 15.20 11.36 -19.89
C ALA A 85 15.07 9.94 -19.29
N LYS A 86 15.21 9.82 -17.96
CA LYS A 86 15.11 8.55 -17.25
C LYS A 86 13.66 8.12 -17.11
N LEU A 87 12.77 9.07 -16.83
CA LEU A 87 11.33 8.85 -16.76
C LEU A 87 10.76 8.38 -18.10
N ALA A 88 11.17 9.00 -19.21
CA ALA A 88 10.83 8.55 -20.55
C ALA A 88 11.31 7.11 -20.81
N LEU A 89 12.52 6.77 -20.37
CA LEU A 89 13.04 5.41 -20.54
C LEU A 89 12.25 4.37 -19.71
N LEU A 90 11.81 4.72 -18.50
CA LEU A 90 10.96 3.86 -17.67
C LEU A 90 9.54 3.73 -18.26
N ALA A 91 8.99 4.81 -18.81
CA ALA A 91 7.73 4.78 -19.55
C ALA A 91 7.82 3.88 -20.79
N ALA A 92 8.92 3.99 -21.55
CA ALA A 92 9.20 3.11 -22.69
C ALA A 92 9.20 1.64 -22.29
N ALA A 93 9.87 1.29 -21.18
CA ALA A 93 9.84 -0.05 -20.64
C ALA A 93 8.40 -0.50 -20.29
N GLY A 94 7.61 0.35 -19.63
CA GLY A 94 6.19 0.08 -19.35
C GLY A 94 5.38 -0.26 -20.61
N HIS A 95 5.48 0.56 -21.65
CA HIS A 95 4.78 0.34 -22.92
C HIS A 95 5.23 -0.95 -23.62
N MET A 96 6.54 -1.26 -23.60
CA MET A 96 7.05 -2.53 -24.14
C MET A 96 6.43 -3.74 -23.45
N GLN A 97 6.28 -3.69 -22.12
CA GLN A 97 5.74 -4.82 -21.35
C GLN A 97 4.23 -4.98 -21.52
N GLN A 98 3.53 -3.91 -21.91
CA GLN A 98 2.11 -3.93 -22.27
C GLN A 98 1.86 -4.25 -23.75
N GLY A 99 2.91 -4.44 -24.55
CA GLY A 99 2.80 -4.74 -25.99
C GLY A 99 2.58 -3.51 -26.89
N ASP A 100 2.60 -2.30 -26.32
CA ASP A 100 2.50 -1.05 -27.09
C ASP A 100 3.86 -0.65 -27.66
N THR A 101 4.21 -1.29 -28.77
CA THR A 101 5.50 -1.07 -29.44
C THR A 101 5.67 0.32 -30.04
N GLN A 102 4.58 1.02 -30.35
CA GLN A 102 4.62 2.36 -30.94
C GLN A 102 5.04 3.38 -29.88
N SER A 103 4.31 3.43 -28.76
CA SER A 103 4.63 4.35 -27.67
C SER A 103 6.00 4.03 -27.05
N ALA A 104 6.36 2.74 -26.95
CA ALA A 104 7.69 2.33 -26.51
C ALA A 104 8.82 2.94 -27.35
N ARG A 105 8.68 2.94 -28.69
CA ARG A 105 9.67 3.57 -29.58
C ARG A 105 9.70 5.08 -29.41
N GLN A 106 8.54 5.72 -29.32
CA GLN A 106 8.44 7.17 -29.10
C GLN A 106 9.15 7.61 -27.82
N PHE A 107 8.85 6.96 -26.69
CA PHE A 107 9.49 7.27 -25.41
C PHE A 107 10.98 6.91 -25.38
N THR A 108 11.41 5.87 -26.11
CA THR A 108 12.84 5.56 -26.27
C THR A 108 13.57 6.68 -27.02
N SER A 109 12.98 7.20 -28.10
CA SER A 109 13.53 8.35 -28.84
C SER A 109 13.60 9.59 -27.96
N LEU A 110 12.53 9.90 -27.22
CA LEU A 110 12.52 11.02 -26.27
C LEU A 110 13.60 10.88 -25.19
N ALA A 111 13.78 9.68 -24.63
CA ALA A 111 14.84 9.43 -23.65
C ALA A 111 16.23 9.73 -24.23
N GLN A 112 16.49 9.34 -25.48
CA GLN A 112 17.76 9.61 -26.16
C GLN A 112 17.95 11.10 -26.46
N GLU A 113 16.92 11.76 -27.01
CA GLU A 113 16.92 13.20 -27.29
C GLU A 113 17.14 14.05 -26.03
N TRP A 114 16.58 13.61 -24.91
CA TRP A 114 16.74 14.26 -23.61
C TRP A 114 18.05 13.89 -22.88
N GLY A 115 18.95 13.13 -23.51
CA GLY A 115 20.31 12.91 -23.02
C GLY A 115 20.57 11.58 -22.32
N CYS A 116 19.66 10.61 -22.41
CA CYS A 116 19.93 9.27 -21.90
C CYS A 116 20.99 8.57 -22.76
N SER A 117 22.04 8.02 -22.13
CA SER A 117 23.12 7.36 -22.87
C SER A 117 22.61 6.09 -23.58
N LYS A 118 23.15 5.81 -24.77
CA LYS A 118 22.84 4.58 -25.53
C LYS A 118 23.07 3.31 -24.69
N LYS A 119 24.03 3.34 -23.77
CA LYS A 119 24.31 2.23 -22.85
C LYS A 119 23.12 1.93 -21.94
N ILE A 120 22.57 2.94 -21.27
CA ILE A 120 21.44 2.77 -20.34
C ILE A 120 20.18 2.37 -21.09
N VAL A 121 19.94 2.96 -22.26
CA VAL A 121 18.84 2.56 -23.14
C VAL A 121 18.94 1.08 -23.50
N SER A 122 20.11 0.62 -23.96
CA SER A 122 20.32 -0.80 -24.25
C SER A 122 20.13 -1.70 -23.04
N GLN A 123 20.59 -1.30 -21.85
CA GLN A 123 20.39 -2.09 -20.62
C GLN A 123 18.91 -2.28 -20.31
N VAL A 124 18.09 -1.23 -20.37
CA VAL A 124 16.65 -1.31 -20.12
C VAL A 124 15.91 -2.13 -21.18
N LEU A 125 16.31 -2.02 -22.45
CA LEU A 125 15.76 -2.84 -23.53
C LEU A 125 16.09 -4.33 -23.35
N ILE A 126 17.34 -4.65 -22.98
CA ILE A 126 17.76 -6.03 -22.69
C ILE A 126 17.00 -6.58 -21.49
N ALA A 127 16.89 -5.82 -20.40
CA ALA A 127 16.10 -6.19 -19.23
C ALA A 127 14.63 -6.46 -19.60
N SER A 128 14.06 -5.67 -20.51
CA SER A 128 12.70 -5.87 -21.03
C SER A 128 12.51 -7.20 -21.77
N VAL A 129 13.54 -7.69 -22.46
CA VAL A 129 13.55 -9.03 -23.07
C VAL A 129 13.53 -10.11 -21.99
N TYR A 130 14.38 -9.98 -20.97
CA TYR A 130 14.40 -10.90 -19.84
C TYR A 130 13.07 -10.95 -19.08
N ASN A 131 12.39 -9.80 -18.91
CA ASN A 131 11.04 -9.78 -18.31
C ASN A 131 10.03 -10.61 -19.13
N THR A 132 10.12 -10.52 -20.46
CA THR A 132 9.25 -11.29 -21.36
C THR A 132 9.57 -12.77 -21.32
N LEU A 133 10.87 -13.13 -21.29
CA LEU A 133 11.32 -14.52 -21.11
C LEU A 133 10.89 -15.09 -19.75
N GLY A 134 10.93 -14.29 -18.69
CA GLY A 134 10.44 -14.65 -17.36
C GLY A 134 8.96 -15.02 -17.40
N ARG A 135 8.09 -14.17 -17.97
CA ARG A 135 6.66 -14.48 -18.14
C ARG A 135 6.43 -15.74 -18.98
N ALA A 136 7.17 -15.90 -20.08
CA ALA A 136 7.07 -17.09 -20.92
C ALA A 136 7.47 -18.37 -20.16
N ALA A 137 8.51 -18.30 -19.32
CA ALA A 137 8.93 -19.40 -18.47
C ALA A 137 7.89 -19.73 -17.39
N VAL A 138 7.23 -18.72 -16.78
CA VAL A 138 6.09 -18.95 -15.87
C VAL A 138 4.97 -19.69 -16.59
N ALA A 139 4.55 -19.22 -17.77
CA ALA A 139 3.52 -19.88 -18.57
C ALA A 139 3.92 -21.32 -18.97
N GLY A 140 5.21 -21.55 -19.21
CA GLY A 140 5.80 -22.85 -19.48
C GLY A 140 6.06 -23.71 -18.24
N LYS A 141 5.64 -23.27 -17.03
CA LYS A 141 5.86 -23.95 -15.74
C LYS A 141 7.35 -24.22 -15.42
N GLN A 142 8.25 -23.36 -15.91
CA GLN A 142 9.70 -23.41 -15.69
C GLN A 142 10.11 -22.38 -14.64
N GLU A 143 9.67 -22.57 -13.40
CA GLU A 143 9.78 -21.61 -12.29
C GLU A 143 11.21 -21.12 -12.03
N GLN A 144 12.18 -22.03 -11.92
CA GLN A 144 13.57 -21.66 -11.66
C GLN A 144 14.18 -20.83 -12.79
N ARG A 145 13.79 -21.10 -14.04
CA ARG A 145 14.20 -20.28 -15.19
C ARG A 145 13.50 -18.91 -15.18
N ALA A 146 12.23 -18.86 -14.77
CA ALA A 146 11.51 -17.60 -14.63
C ALA A 146 12.18 -16.68 -13.61
N ILE A 147 12.52 -17.20 -12.42
CA ILE A 147 13.26 -16.47 -11.38
C ILE A 147 14.58 -15.95 -11.94
N GLN A 148 15.38 -16.81 -12.57
CA GLN A 148 16.66 -16.42 -13.15
C GLN A 148 16.52 -15.30 -14.19
N HIS A 149 15.48 -15.36 -15.03
CA HIS A 149 15.21 -14.29 -16.00
C HIS A 149 14.83 -12.97 -15.32
N PHE A 150 13.99 -12.98 -14.29
CA PHE A 150 13.63 -11.76 -13.56
C PHE A 150 14.82 -11.18 -12.79
N GLU A 151 15.60 -12.01 -12.10
CA GLU A 151 16.84 -11.61 -11.42
C GLU A 151 17.83 -10.99 -12.41
N THR A 152 18.01 -11.61 -13.58
CA THR A 152 18.91 -11.09 -14.62
C THR A 152 18.43 -9.72 -15.13
N SER A 153 17.13 -9.56 -15.36
CA SER A 153 16.52 -8.28 -15.75
C SER A 153 16.83 -7.17 -14.74
N ILE A 154 16.63 -7.45 -13.45
CA ILE A 154 16.88 -6.51 -12.36
C ILE A 154 18.38 -6.20 -12.27
N ALA A 155 19.24 -7.21 -12.30
CA ALA A 155 20.69 -7.05 -12.18
C ALA A 155 21.30 -6.19 -13.31
N ILE A 156 20.75 -6.26 -14.53
CA ILE A 156 21.25 -5.48 -15.68
C ILE A 156 21.03 -3.97 -15.49
N VAL A 157 19.91 -3.59 -14.86
CA VAL A 157 19.54 -2.19 -14.66
C VAL A 157 19.97 -1.69 -13.28
N MET A 158 19.95 -2.58 -12.28
CA MET A 158 20.15 -2.28 -10.86
C MET A 158 21.04 -3.35 -10.19
N PRO A 159 22.34 -3.40 -10.51
CA PRO A 159 23.24 -4.43 -9.97
C PRO A 159 23.50 -4.33 -8.46
N GLN A 160 23.14 -3.21 -7.82
CA GLN A 160 23.34 -2.97 -6.38
C GLN A 160 22.06 -3.15 -5.54
N SER A 161 20.92 -3.45 -6.16
CA SER A 161 19.69 -3.75 -5.40
C SER A 161 19.68 -5.18 -4.87
N ASP A 162 18.74 -5.50 -3.97
CA ASP A 162 18.47 -6.89 -3.58
C ASP A 162 17.80 -7.65 -4.75
N VAL A 163 18.63 -8.10 -5.69
CA VAL A 163 18.21 -8.78 -6.91
C VAL A 163 17.38 -10.02 -6.61
N ARG A 164 17.74 -10.76 -5.56
CA ARG A 164 17.06 -11.99 -5.18
C ARG A 164 15.66 -11.69 -4.68
N LEU A 165 15.53 -10.78 -3.71
CA LEU A 165 14.23 -10.40 -3.16
C LEU A 165 13.28 -9.85 -4.24
N LEU A 166 13.80 -8.95 -5.08
CA LEU A 166 13.02 -8.36 -6.17
C LEU A 166 12.64 -9.39 -7.24
N GLY A 167 13.54 -10.34 -7.54
CA GLY A 167 13.27 -11.45 -8.46
C GLY A 167 12.15 -12.36 -7.95
N GLN A 168 12.17 -12.71 -6.65
CA GLN A 168 11.13 -13.51 -5.99
C GLN A 168 9.78 -12.78 -5.98
N THR A 169 9.77 -11.50 -5.64
CA THR A 169 8.53 -10.69 -5.68
C THR A 169 7.95 -10.67 -7.10
N ARG A 170 8.80 -10.50 -8.11
CA ARG A 170 8.36 -10.40 -9.50
C ARG A 170 7.76 -11.68 -10.04
N ILE A 171 8.33 -12.84 -9.71
CA ILE A 171 7.73 -14.11 -10.13
C ILE A 171 6.35 -14.31 -9.47
N ILE A 172 6.18 -13.96 -8.20
CA ILE A 172 4.87 -14.08 -7.52
C ILE A 172 3.84 -13.20 -8.23
N ARG A 173 4.14 -11.91 -8.45
CA ARG A 173 3.23 -10.97 -9.13
C ARG A 173 2.88 -11.41 -10.54
N GLU A 174 3.86 -11.82 -11.34
CA GLU A 174 3.61 -12.24 -12.73
C GLU A 174 2.86 -13.58 -12.81
N THR A 175 3.10 -14.50 -11.87
CA THR A 175 2.34 -15.75 -11.74
C THR A 175 0.88 -15.48 -11.39
N ALA A 176 0.62 -14.54 -10.47
CA ALA A 176 -0.72 -14.11 -10.12
C ALA A 176 -1.44 -13.44 -11.31
N LYS A 177 -0.77 -12.54 -12.04
CA LYS A 177 -1.31 -11.87 -13.24
C LYS A 177 -1.67 -12.85 -14.36
N LEU A 178 -0.99 -14.00 -14.44
CA LEU A 178 -1.29 -15.07 -15.39
C LEU A 178 -2.46 -15.98 -14.93
N GLY A 179 -3.09 -15.68 -13.79
CA GLY A 179 -4.21 -16.47 -13.25
C GLY A 179 -3.78 -17.77 -12.54
N LEU A 180 -2.48 -17.99 -12.34
CA LEU A 180 -1.94 -19.19 -11.69
C LEU A 180 -1.91 -19.02 -10.16
N LEU A 181 -3.05 -18.65 -9.59
CA LEU A 181 -3.16 -18.21 -8.19
C LEU A 181 -2.64 -19.24 -7.16
N PRO A 182 -2.90 -20.56 -7.28
CA PRO A 182 -2.35 -21.55 -6.35
C PRO A 182 -0.83 -21.65 -6.39
N GLN A 183 -0.23 -21.44 -7.57
CA GLN A 183 1.22 -21.45 -7.73
C GLN A 183 1.84 -20.19 -7.12
N ALA A 184 1.21 -19.03 -7.32
CA ALA A 184 1.64 -17.77 -6.71
C ALA A 184 1.60 -17.86 -5.17
N ALA A 185 0.52 -18.42 -4.60
CA ALA A 185 0.39 -18.64 -3.15
C ALA A 185 1.48 -19.60 -2.61
N ARG A 186 1.79 -20.69 -3.32
CA ARG A 186 2.86 -21.62 -2.92
C ARG A 186 4.24 -20.94 -2.91
N LEU A 187 4.56 -20.21 -3.98
CA LEU A 187 5.81 -19.44 -4.09
C LEU A 187 5.97 -18.45 -2.92
N MET A 188 4.86 -17.76 -2.61
CA MET A 188 4.74 -16.84 -1.49
C MET A 188 5.00 -17.52 -0.14
N ASP A 189 4.37 -18.66 0.14
CA ASP A 189 4.59 -19.40 1.39
C ASP A 189 6.03 -19.91 1.53
N GLU A 190 6.65 -20.31 0.43
CA GLU A 190 8.03 -20.79 0.40
C GLU A 190 9.01 -19.66 0.72
N GLU A 191 8.80 -18.48 0.14
CA GLU A 191 9.65 -17.32 0.39
C GLU A 191 9.47 -16.81 1.83
N LEU A 192 8.24 -16.73 2.34
CA LEU A 192 7.98 -16.36 3.74
C LEU A 192 8.67 -17.33 4.72
N ARG A 193 8.64 -18.64 4.41
CA ARG A 193 9.37 -19.66 5.18
C ARG A 193 10.89 -19.49 5.07
N ALA A 194 11.41 -19.14 3.89
CA ALA A 194 12.83 -18.89 3.69
C ALA A 194 13.31 -17.66 4.50
N MET A 195 12.55 -16.56 4.47
CA MET A 195 12.86 -15.35 5.23
C MET A 195 12.81 -15.58 6.75
N LYS A 196 11.77 -16.27 7.25
CA LYS A 196 11.66 -16.63 8.68
C LYS A 196 12.83 -17.48 9.17
N ARG A 197 13.40 -18.33 8.30
CA ARG A 197 14.60 -19.13 8.61
C ARG A 197 15.91 -18.33 8.54
N ALA A 198 15.94 -17.27 7.74
CA ALA A 198 17.16 -16.53 7.45
C ALA A 198 17.60 -15.57 8.58
N SER A 199 16.75 -15.30 9.60
CA SER A 199 17.04 -14.46 10.77
C SER A 199 18.03 -13.33 10.49
N PHE A 200 17.65 -12.37 9.64
CA PHE A 200 18.45 -11.18 9.40
C PHE A 200 17.68 -9.94 9.81
N LEU A 201 18.31 -9.14 10.69
CA LEU A 201 17.88 -7.81 11.09
C LEU A 201 17.88 -6.88 9.86
N GLU A 202 16.74 -6.78 9.18
CA GLU A 202 16.31 -5.55 8.53
C GLU A 202 14.78 -5.59 8.42
N THR A 203 14.14 -5.22 9.53
CA THR A 203 12.68 -5.13 9.71
C THR A 203 11.99 -4.32 8.62
N SER A 204 12.71 -3.40 7.97
CA SER A 204 12.20 -2.56 6.88
C SER A 204 11.93 -3.34 5.58
N HIS A 205 12.78 -4.31 5.22
CA HIS A 205 12.61 -5.12 4.01
C HIS A 205 11.52 -6.18 4.19
N LEU A 206 11.42 -6.77 5.37
CA LEU A 206 10.31 -7.65 5.75
C LEU A 206 8.96 -6.93 5.67
N LYS A 207 8.88 -5.70 6.19
CA LYS A 207 7.66 -4.90 6.14
C LYS A 207 7.25 -4.51 4.72
N ILE A 208 8.20 -4.09 3.87
CA ILE A 208 7.90 -3.80 2.45
C ILE A 208 7.38 -5.06 1.76
N PHE A 209 7.95 -6.22 2.07
CA PHE A 209 7.50 -7.49 1.54
C PHE A 209 6.10 -7.87 2.06
N GLU A 210 5.82 -7.69 3.36
CA GLU A 210 4.48 -7.88 3.96
C GLU A 210 3.43 -6.96 3.33
N THR A 211 3.72 -5.68 3.15
CA THR A 211 2.84 -4.72 2.45
C THR A 211 2.58 -5.16 0.99
N GLU A 212 3.60 -5.59 0.25
CA GLU A 212 3.44 -6.06 -1.13
C GLU A 212 2.70 -7.41 -1.20
N LEU A 213 2.85 -8.26 -0.17
CA LEU A 213 2.11 -9.51 0.00
C LEU A 213 0.62 -9.24 0.24
N GLU A 214 0.27 -8.23 1.04
CA GLU A 214 -1.11 -7.79 1.26
C GLU A 214 -1.73 -7.22 -0.02
N LEU A 215 -1.00 -6.39 -0.75
CA LEU A 215 -1.43 -5.85 -2.05
C LEU A 215 -1.59 -6.96 -3.10
N LEU A 216 -0.77 -8.01 -3.06
CA LEU A 216 -0.94 -9.18 -3.91
C LEU A 216 -2.16 -10.00 -3.51
N HIS A 217 -2.37 -10.22 -2.21
CA HIS A 217 -3.57 -10.86 -1.69
C HIS A 217 -4.83 -10.09 -2.13
N SER A 218 -4.76 -8.76 -2.19
CA SER A 218 -5.78 -7.89 -2.74
C SER A 218 -6.10 -8.17 -4.21
N GLU A 219 -5.08 -8.19 -5.08
CA GLU A 219 -5.27 -8.47 -6.51
C GLU A 219 -5.80 -9.89 -6.74
N LEU A 220 -5.33 -10.86 -5.94
CA LEU A 220 -5.76 -12.26 -5.94
C LEU A 220 -7.23 -12.41 -5.53
N SER A 221 -7.65 -11.76 -4.45
CA SER A 221 -9.04 -11.77 -3.95
C SER A 221 -10.00 -11.12 -4.96
N LEU A 222 -9.63 -9.96 -5.50
CA LEU A 222 -10.38 -9.28 -6.57
C LEU A 222 -10.49 -10.12 -7.86
N ALA A 223 -9.45 -10.88 -8.21
CA ALA A 223 -9.47 -11.79 -9.36
C ALA A 223 -10.36 -13.01 -9.11
N GLN A 224 -10.31 -13.60 -7.92
CA GLN A 224 -11.21 -14.69 -7.50
C GLN A 224 -12.67 -14.24 -7.53
N GLN A 225 -12.95 -13.03 -7.05
CA GLN A 225 -14.28 -12.43 -7.05
C GLN A 225 -14.86 -12.29 -8.47
N LYS A 226 -14.04 -11.86 -9.45
CA LYS A 226 -14.49 -11.79 -10.86
C LYS A 226 -14.87 -13.16 -11.41
N MET A 227 -14.13 -14.22 -11.07
CA MET A 227 -14.45 -15.60 -11.47
C MET A 227 -15.71 -16.14 -10.76
N ILE A 228 -15.93 -15.79 -9.50
CA ILE A 228 -17.13 -16.21 -8.74
C ILE A 228 -18.37 -15.51 -9.28
N HIS A 229 -18.32 -14.20 -9.57
CA HIS A 229 -19.46 -13.45 -10.13
C HIS A 229 -19.83 -13.83 -11.56
N THR A 230 -18.91 -14.39 -12.35
CA THR A 230 -19.26 -14.95 -13.67
C THR A 230 -19.93 -16.32 -13.57
N SER A 231 -19.92 -16.93 -12.37
CA SER A 231 -20.42 -18.30 -12.13
C SER A 231 -21.63 -18.34 -11.18
N SER A 232 -22.06 -17.22 -10.58
CA SER A 232 -23.14 -17.18 -9.57
C SER A 232 -24.38 -16.40 -10.02
N ALA A 233 -24.77 -16.54 -11.28
CA ALA A 233 -26.18 -16.40 -11.63
C ALA A 233 -26.88 -17.70 -11.19
N GLU A 234 -27.75 -17.58 -10.18
CA GLU A 234 -28.60 -18.62 -9.61
C GLU A 234 -27.90 -19.60 -8.65
N ILE A 235 -28.25 -19.50 -7.37
CA ILE A 235 -28.80 -20.58 -6.52
C ILE A 235 -28.92 -20.02 -5.09
N THR A 236 -30.15 -19.70 -4.69
CA THR A 236 -30.57 -19.68 -3.28
C THR A 236 -31.06 -21.08 -2.91
N PRO A 237 -30.45 -21.79 -1.96
CA PRO A 237 -31.12 -22.83 -1.22
C PRO A 237 -31.36 -22.37 0.22
N ALA A 238 -32.60 -22.52 0.66
CA ALA A 238 -33.02 -22.33 2.04
C ALA A 238 -32.10 -23.09 3.00
N PHE A 239 -31.60 -22.37 4.01
CA PHE A 239 -30.74 -22.90 5.07
C PHE A 239 -31.57 -23.75 6.03
N VAL A 240 -31.23 -25.03 6.16
CA VAL A 240 -31.76 -25.93 7.19
C VAL A 240 -30.74 -25.99 8.32
N GLU A 241 -31.19 -25.70 9.55
CA GLU A 241 -30.43 -25.87 10.78
C GLU A 241 -29.79 -27.27 10.87
N GLY A 242 -28.48 -27.33 11.12
CA GLY A 242 -27.81 -28.57 11.56
C GLY A 242 -26.72 -29.15 10.65
N ALA A 243 -26.41 -28.56 9.49
CA ALA A 243 -25.22 -28.98 8.76
C ALA A 243 -23.97 -28.32 9.35
N SER A 244 -23.02 -29.14 9.79
CA SER A 244 -21.61 -28.76 10.01
C SER A 244 -21.18 -27.84 8.88
N LEU A 245 -21.14 -26.54 9.18
CA LEU A 245 -20.67 -25.53 8.26
C LEU A 245 -19.22 -25.90 8.00
N CYS A 246 -18.90 -26.34 6.78
CA CYS A 246 -17.54 -26.75 6.46
C CYS A 246 -16.63 -25.54 6.64
N LEU A 247 -15.87 -25.50 7.74
CA LEU A 247 -14.97 -24.41 8.11
C LEU A 247 -14.04 -24.04 6.96
N ASP A 248 -13.64 -25.01 6.14
CA ASP A 248 -12.82 -24.81 4.94
C ASP A 248 -13.53 -23.99 3.86
N THR A 249 -14.87 -24.06 3.78
CA THR A 249 -15.66 -23.24 2.86
C THR A 249 -15.72 -21.80 3.35
N LEU A 250 -15.93 -21.57 4.66
CA LEU A 250 -15.91 -20.22 5.22
C LEU A 250 -14.52 -19.59 5.11
N LYS A 251 -13.44 -20.34 5.41
CA LYS A 251 -12.06 -19.87 5.27
C LYS A 251 -11.73 -19.42 3.85
N LYS A 252 -12.34 -20.03 2.83
CA LYS A 252 -12.19 -19.61 1.43
C LYS A 252 -12.99 -18.35 1.06
N LYS A 253 -14.01 -18.02 1.85
CA LYS A 253 -14.87 -16.83 1.64
C LYS A 253 -14.45 -15.65 2.50
N SER A 254 -13.79 -15.91 3.63
CA SER A 254 -13.23 -14.89 4.50
C SER A 254 -12.18 -14.09 3.73
N VAL A 255 -12.25 -12.78 3.88
CA VAL A 255 -11.33 -11.82 3.26
C VAL A 255 -10.54 -11.04 4.29
N SER A 256 -10.76 -11.30 5.58
CA SER A 256 -10.06 -10.65 6.69
C SER A 256 -8.61 -11.10 6.80
N GLN A 257 -7.72 -10.24 7.30
CA GLN A 257 -6.27 -10.52 7.36
C GLN A 257 -5.92 -11.67 8.32
N LEU A 258 -6.53 -11.67 9.51
CA LEU A 258 -6.19 -12.57 10.61
C LEU A 258 -7.33 -13.54 10.94
N GLY A 259 -8.40 -13.54 10.15
CA GLY A 259 -9.59 -14.35 10.41
C GLY A 259 -10.54 -13.70 11.43
N GLN A 260 -10.55 -12.37 11.53
CA GLN A 260 -11.40 -11.61 12.44
C GLN A 260 -12.88 -11.97 12.27
N ASP A 261 -13.38 -11.97 11.03
CA ASP A 261 -14.74 -12.37 10.67
C ASP A 261 -15.08 -13.81 11.10
N LEU A 262 -14.14 -14.75 10.92
CA LEU A 262 -14.30 -16.14 11.35
C LEU A 262 -14.34 -16.27 12.88
N TRP A 263 -13.50 -15.53 13.59
CA TRP A 263 -13.52 -15.47 15.05
C TRP A 263 -14.84 -14.90 15.56
N VAL A 264 -15.35 -13.82 14.96
CA VAL A 264 -16.67 -13.26 15.30
C VAL A 264 -17.77 -14.30 15.09
N LEU A 265 -17.75 -15.03 13.97
CA LEU A 265 -18.72 -16.10 13.72
C LEU A 265 -18.62 -17.21 14.77
N GLU A 266 -17.42 -17.67 15.11
CA GLU A 266 -17.24 -18.71 16.14
C GLU A 266 -17.77 -18.24 17.50
N LYS A 267 -17.38 -17.05 17.94
CA LYS A 267 -17.80 -16.47 19.22
C LYS A 267 -19.30 -16.23 19.28
N THR A 268 -19.91 -15.84 18.17
CA THR A 268 -21.36 -15.62 18.07
C THR A 268 -22.15 -16.88 17.81
N LYS A 269 -21.50 -18.06 17.77
CA LYS A 269 -22.13 -19.35 17.44
C LYS A 269 -22.85 -19.26 16.09
N TYR A 270 -22.20 -18.62 15.12
CA TYR A 270 -22.65 -18.42 13.75
C TYR A 270 -23.99 -17.67 13.67
N LYS A 271 -24.16 -16.66 14.53
CA LYS A 271 -25.35 -15.79 14.55
C LYS A 271 -25.61 -15.22 13.15
N ARG A 272 -26.88 -15.18 12.75
CA ARG A 272 -27.37 -14.44 11.58
C ARG A 272 -28.02 -13.13 12.02
N ASN A 273 -28.02 -12.15 11.13
CA ASN A 273 -28.64 -10.84 11.37
C ASN A 273 -28.08 -10.11 12.60
N GLY A 274 -26.77 -10.22 12.85
CA GLY A 274 -26.09 -9.42 13.87
C GLY A 274 -25.86 -7.98 13.42
N TYR A 275 -25.30 -7.16 14.30
CA TYR A 275 -24.93 -5.77 13.99
C TYR A 275 -23.43 -5.54 14.12
N PHE A 276 -22.80 -4.99 13.07
CA PHE A 276 -21.38 -4.64 13.07
C PHE A 276 -21.13 -3.15 12.86
N VAL A 277 -19.97 -2.68 13.32
CA VAL A 277 -19.41 -1.38 12.99
C VAL A 277 -17.95 -1.59 12.61
N GLU A 278 -17.51 -1.01 11.49
CA GLU A 278 -16.15 -1.17 10.96
C GLU A 278 -15.59 0.19 10.57
N PHE A 279 -14.49 0.57 11.21
CA PHE A 279 -13.66 1.73 10.86
C PHE A 279 -12.42 1.23 10.12
N GLY A 280 -11.98 1.98 9.10
CA GLY A 280 -10.92 1.51 8.19
C GLY A 280 -11.47 0.58 7.12
N ALA A 281 -12.70 0.80 6.66
CA ALA A 281 -13.35 -0.13 5.74
C ALA A 281 -12.72 -0.16 4.33
N THR A 282 -11.80 0.77 4.00
CA THR A 282 -11.12 0.88 2.71
C THR A 282 -12.07 0.79 1.52
N ASP A 283 -11.88 -0.15 0.60
CA ASP A 283 -12.77 -0.35 -0.54
C ASP A 283 -14.02 -1.20 -0.21
N GLY A 284 -14.17 -1.63 1.05
CA GLY A 284 -15.29 -2.41 1.56
C GLY A 284 -15.19 -3.91 1.36
N VAL A 285 -14.18 -4.42 0.65
CA VAL A 285 -14.05 -5.86 0.39
C VAL A 285 -12.69 -6.33 0.83
N LEU A 286 -11.66 -5.61 0.38
CA LEU A 286 -10.28 -5.95 0.67
C LEU A 286 -10.05 -5.90 2.17
N LEU A 287 -9.58 -7.03 2.73
CA LEU A 287 -9.19 -7.13 4.14
C LEU A 287 -10.32 -6.80 5.12
N SER A 288 -11.57 -6.73 4.64
CA SER A 288 -12.71 -6.34 5.47
C SER A 288 -13.02 -7.41 6.51
N ASN A 289 -13.20 -6.96 7.73
CA ASN A 289 -13.55 -7.80 8.86
C ASN A 289 -15.06 -8.03 8.97
N SER A 290 -15.88 -7.30 8.19
CA SER A 290 -17.34 -7.41 8.20
C SER A 290 -17.94 -7.99 6.94
N TRP A 291 -17.17 -8.13 5.85
CA TRP A 291 -17.73 -8.47 4.54
C TRP A 291 -18.47 -9.81 4.52
N LEU A 292 -17.85 -10.84 5.09
CA LEU A 292 -18.44 -12.17 5.19
C LEU A 292 -19.72 -12.15 6.04
N LEU A 293 -19.72 -11.37 7.13
CA LEU A 293 -20.85 -11.23 8.05
C LEU A 293 -22.07 -10.64 7.33
N GLU A 294 -21.87 -9.58 6.55
CA GLU A 294 -22.94 -8.97 5.75
C GLU A 294 -23.43 -9.94 4.65
N LYS A 295 -22.52 -10.42 3.79
CA LYS A 295 -22.90 -11.09 2.55
C LYS A 295 -23.43 -12.50 2.75
N GLU A 296 -22.94 -13.23 3.74
CA GLU A 296 -23.29 -14.64 3.93
C GLU A 296 -24.22 -14.85 5.14
N PHE A 297 -24.10 -14.02 6.18
CA PHE A 297 -24.85 -14.16 7.43
C PHE A 297 -25.97 -13.11 7.60
N GLY A 298 -26.13 -12.19 6.66
CA GLY A 298 -27.21 -11.19 6.67
C GLY A 298 -27.06 -10.15 7.78
N TRP A 299 -25.85 -9.96 8.30
CA TRP A 299 -25.60 -8.92 9.29
C TRP A 299 -25.82 -7.53 8.69
N GLN A 300 -26.29 -6.61 9.52
CA GLN A 300 -26.43 -5.20 9.19
C GLN A 300 -25.35 -4.41 9.93
N GLY A 301 -25.04 -3.21 9.47
CA GLY A 301 -23.97 -2.45 10.12
C GLY A 301 -23.61 -1.15 9.44
N ILE A 302 -22.48 -0.60 9.89
CA ILE A 302 -21.93 0.67 9.39
C ILE A 302 -20.45 0.44 9.04
N CYS A 303 -20.05 0.80 7.82
CA CYS A 303 -18.65 0.86 7.39
C CYS A 303 -18.22 2.33 7.24
N VAL A 304 -17.03 2.68 7.73
CA VAL A 304 -16.51 4.06 7.68
C VAL A 304 -15.15 4.11 7.00
N GLU A 305 -15.00 5.03 6.04
CA GLU A 305 -13.76 5.26 5.32
C GLU A 305 -13.62 6.75 4.95
N PRO A 306 -12.76 7.52 5.63
CA PRO A 306 -12.60 8.96 5.36
C PRO A 306 -11.84 9.28 4.07
N ASN A 307 -11.04 8.35 3.51
CA ASN A 307 -10.32 8.58 2.27
C ASN A 307 -11.28 8.62 1.07
N PRO A 308 -11.43 9.76 0.36
CA PRO A 308 -12.44 9.89 -0.69
C PRO A 308 -12.27 8.88 -1.83
N LYS A 309 -11.04 8.45 -2.13
CA LYS A 309 -10.76 7.48 -3.19
C LYS A 309 -11.28 6.10 -2.84
N PHE A 310 -11.14 5.69 -1.57
CA PHE A 310 -11.61 4.39 -1.11
C PHE A 310 -13.10 4.41 -0.81
N PHE A 311 -13.60 5.50 -0.24
CA PHE A 311 -15.03 5.69 0.00
C PHE A 311 -15.87 5.52 -1.28
N LEU A 312 -15.39 6.02 -2.43
CA LEU A 312 -16.06 5.81 -3.72
C LEU A 312 -16.19 4.32 -4.10
N LYS A 313 -15.21 3.49 -3.75
CA LYS A 313 -15.27 2.05 -3.96
C LYS A 313 -16.13 1.36 -2.90
N LEU A 314 -16.02 1.76 -1.64
CA LEU A 314 -16.86 1.29 -0.53
C LEU A 314 -18.34 1.39 -0.90
N LYS A 315 -18.74 2.53 -1.46
CA LYS A 315 -20.11 2.78 -1.95
C LYS A 315 -20.57 1.85 -3.07
N GLN A 316 -19.65 1.35 -3.89
CA GLN A 316 -19.97 0.39 -4.96
C GLN A 316 -20.06 -1.05 -4.42
N ASN A 317 -19.33 -1.35 -3.35
CA ASN A 317 -19.12 -2.72 -2.87
C ASN A 317 -20.05 -3.13 -1.71
N ARG A 318 -20.56 -2.16 -0.93
CA ARG A 318 -21.37 -2.43 0.27
C ARG A 318 -22.84 -2.07 0.09
N GLN A 319 -23.70 -2.80 0.80
CA GLN A 319 -25.13 -2.50 0.92
C GLN A 319 -25.51 -2.04 2.32
N CYS A 320 -24.61 -2.19 3.31
CA CYS A 320 -24.77 -1.62 4.64
C CYS A 320 -24.71 -0.08 4.61
N THR A 321 -24.95 0.54 5.77
CA THR A 321 -24.76 1.98 5.92
C THR A 321 -23.28 2.30 5.77
N ILE A 322 -22.95 3.37 5.04
CA ILE A 322 -21.56 3.82 4.83
C ILE A 322 -21.41 5.28 5.24
N SER A 323 -20.21 5.65 5.69
CA SER A 323 -19.88 7.04 6.03
C SER A 323 -18.44 7.39 5.65
N ASP A 324 -18.21 8.63 5.24
CA ASP A 324 -16.89 9.23 4.98
C ASP A 324 -16.39 10.07 6.16
N ALA A 325 -17.01 9.93 7.33
CA ALA A 325 -16.59 10.61 8.55
C ALA A 325 -15.20 10.15 9.01
N TYR A 326 -14.42 11.09 9.53
CA TYR A 326 -13.21 10.76 10.28
C TYR A 326 -13.59 10.52 11.74
N ILE A 327 -13.40 9.29 12.22
CA ILE A 327 -13.66 8.94 13.62
C ILE A 327 -12.42 9.23 14.45
N GLY A 328 -12.58 9.94 15.55
CA GLY A 328 -11.50 10.27 16.48
C GLY A 328 -12.01 10.30 17.92
N GLY A 329 -11.14 10.71 18.86
CA GLY A 329 -11.52 10.72 20.28
C GLY A 329 -12.58 11.77 20.64
N ILE A 330 -12.58 12.94 20.00
CA ILE A 330 -13.42 14.07 20.39
C ILE A 330 -14.07 14.73 19.16
N THR A 331 -15.40 14.89 19.22
CA THR A 331 -16.17 15.57 18.17
C THR A 331 -15.76 17.04 18.04
N GLY A 332 -15.62 17.51 16.81
CA GLY A 332 -15.30 18.92 16.50
C GLY A 332 -13.81 19.23 16.45
N LYS A 333 -12.93 18.27 16.78
CA LYS A 333 -11.48 18.46 16.69
C LYS A 333 -11.05 18.46 15.22
N GLN A 334 -10.27 19.46 14.82
CA GLN A 334 -9.68 19.50 13.48
C GLN A 334 -8.46 18.60 13.43
N VAL A 335 -8.43 17.67 12.48
CA VAL A 335 -7.33 16.71 12.31
C VAL A 335 -6.82 16.80 10.88
N GLU A 336 -5.50 16.89 10.73
CA GLU A 336 -4.85 16.74 9.43
C GLU A 336 -4.64 15.25 9.14
N PHE A 337 -5.16 14.81 7.99
CA PHE A 337 -5.12 13.45 7.52
C PHE A 337 -4.30 13.37 6.24
N ILE A 338 -3.37 12.42 6.19
CA ILE A 338 -2.45 12.27 5.07
C ILE A 338 -3.01 11.21 4.12
N LEU A 339 -3.35 11.60 2.89
CA LEU A 339 -3.79 10.66 1.86
C LEU A 339 -2.60 9.87 1.29
N ALA A 340 -2.28 8.73 1.90
CA ALA A 340 -1.17 7.87 1.52
C ALA A 340 -1.64 6.53 0.91
N ASP A 341 -2.42 6.56 -0.18
CA ASP A 341 -3.11 5.37 -0.74
C ASP A 341 -3.62 4.45 0.41
N ALA A 342 -3.49 3.12 0.37
CA ALA A 342 -4.09 2.18 1.33
C ALA A 342 -3.64 2.32 2.80
N TYR A 343 -2.79 3.30 3.13
CA TYR A 343 -2.13 3.45 4.44
C TYR A 343 -2.20 4.90 4.95
N GLY A 344 -3.35 5.56 4.80
CA GLY A 344 -3.55 6.95 5.23
C GLY A 344 -3.80 7.04 6.74
N GLY A 345 -3.05 7.89 7.46
CA GLY A 345 -3.19 8.10 8.91
C GLY A 345 -3.19 9.58 9.33
N SER A 346 -3.57 9.86 10.57
CA SER A 346 -3.70 11.21 11.13
C SER A 346 -2.41 11.79 11.71
N GLN A 347 -2.28 13.14 11.69
CA GLN A 347 -1.06 13.86 12.07
C GLN A 347 -0.83 13.99 13.59
N GLU A 348 -1.86 13.88 14.43
CA GLU A 348 -1.71 14.11 15.87
C GLU A 348 -0.95 13.01 16.63
N TYR A 349 -0.64 11.89 15.96
CA TYR A 349 0.12 10.77 16.53
C TYR A 349 1.48 10.58 15.86
N ALA A 350 2.05 11.68 15.34
CA ALA A 350 3.26 11.68 14.51
C ALA A 350 4.55 11.15 15.18
N ASP A 351 4.62 11.10 16.51
CA ASP A 351 5.86 10.85 17.24
C ASP A 351 6.04 9.41 17.77
N ASP A 352 5.07 8.50 17.61
CA ASP A 352 5.19 7.14 18.16
C ASP A 352 4.84 6.01 17.18
N ASP A 353 5.06 6.22 15.88
CA ASP A 353 4.55 5.26 14.90
C ASP A 353 5.49 4.98 13.71
N GLN A 354 5.53 3.71 13.29
CA GLN A 354 6.46 3.09 12.34
C GLN A 354 6.24 3.51 10.88
N HIS A 355 5.34 4.48 10.65
CA HIS A 355 5.06 5.12 9.37
C HIS A 355 5.46 6.61 9.34
N ALA A 356 6.13 7.12 10.37
CA ALA A 356 6.58 8.51 10.47
C ALA A 356 7.40 8.97 9.24
N ASP A 357 8.33 8.15 8.76
CA ASP A 357 9.18 8.48 7.61
C ASP A 357 8.40 8.51 6.28
N LYS A 358 7.42 7.61 6.10
CA LYS A 358 6.52 7.59 4.94
C LYS A 358 5.59 8.81 4.97
N ARG A 359 5.00 9.12 6.14
CA ARG A 359 4.13 10.29 6.35
C ARG A 359 4.87 11.61 6.16
N ALA A 360 6.13 11.71 6.60
CA ALA A 360 6.99 12.86 6.34
C ALA A 360 7.24 13.05 4.83
N ALA A 361 7.39 11.97 4.06
CA ALA A 361 7.49 12.05 2.60
C ALA A 361 6.16 12.49 1.94
N TYR A 362 5.00 12.05 2.44
CA TYR A 362 3.68 12.46 1.91
C TYR A 362 3.27 13.89 2.28
N ARG A 363 3.71 14.41 3.44
CA ARG A 363 3.56 15.83 3.81
C ARG A 363 4.16 16.75 2.73
N ASN A 364 5.30 16.37 2.17
CA ASN A 364 5.99 17.15 1.14
C ASN A 364 5.32 17.08 -0.25
N VAL A 365 4.37 16.16 -0.46
CA VAL A 365 3.68 15.94 -1.76
C VAL A 365 2.26 16.56 -1.78
N GLY A 366 1.83 17.23 -0.71
CA GLY A 366 0.68 18.13 -0.72
C GLY A 366 -0.70 17.46 -0.78
N ARG A 367 -0.86 16.24 -0.28
CA ARG A 367 -2.17 15.54 -0.20
C ARG A 367 -2.70 15.44 1.22
N MET A 368 -2.75 16.56 1.93
CA MET A 368 -3.40 16.63 3.24
C MET A 368 -4.86 17.01 3.08
N LEU A 369 -5.74 16.29 3.77
CA LEU A 369 -7.11 16.71 4.00
C LEU A 369 -7.24 17.12 5.47
N THR A 370 -8.04 18.13 5.72
CA THR A 370 -8.44 18.46 7.09
C THR A 370 -9.84 17.92 7.32
N PHE A 371 -9.99 17.09 8.33
CA PHE A 371 -11.29 16.58 8.76
C PHE A 371 -11.68 17.20 10.09
N THR A 372 -12.99 17.31 10.30
CA THR A 372 -13.56 17.52 11.62
C THR A 372 -13.87 16.15 12.19
N ALA A 373 -13.16 15.76 13.24
CA ALA A 373 -13.37 14.47 13.89
C ALA A 373 -14.78 14.36 14.49
N THR A 374 -15.32 13.15 14.45
CA THR A 374 -16.56 12.77 15.14
C THR A 374 -16.21 11.67 16.15
N SER A 375 -16.66 11.80 17.39
CA SER A 375 -16.46 10.75 18.39
C SER A 375 -17.28 9.50 18.05
N LEU A 376 -16.80 8.32 18.46
CA LEU A 376 -17.55 7.07 18.27
C LEU A 376 -18.96 7.14 18.91
N ASN A 377 -19.13 7.79 20.07
CA ASN A 377 -20.46 7.99 20.66
C ASN A 377 -21.38 8.75 19.72
N ASP A 378 -20.98 9.95 19.31
CA ASP A 378 -21.85 10.83 18.52
C ASP A 378 -22.14 10.24 17.15
N PHE A 379 -21.15 9.55 16.57
CA PHE A 379 -21.29 8.82 15.32
C PHE A 379 -22.37 7.73 15.40
N LEU A 380 -22.34 6.90 16.46
CA LEU A 380 -23.34 5.86 16.66
C LEU A 380 -24.73 6.44 16.92
N GLU A 381 -24.84 7.54 17.67
CA GLU A 381 -26.13 8.22 17.91
C GLU A 381 -26.70 8.83 16.63
N GLN A 382 -25.86 9.49 15.83
CA GLN A 382 -26.25 10.07 14.54
C GLN A 382 -26.81 9.01 13.57
N HIS A 383 -26.25 7.81 13.59
CA HIS A 383 -26.69 6.72 12.73
C HIS A 383 -27.76 5.82 13.34
N ASN A 384 -28.29 6.17 14.51
CA ASN A 384 -29.28 5.37 15.25
C ASN A 384 -28.83 3.90 15.42
N ALA A 385 -27.55 3.68 15.71
CA ALA A 385 -27.02 2.35 15.93
C ALA A 385 -27.71 1.70 17.15
N PRO A 386 -27.93 0.37 17.13
CA PRO A 386 -28.46 -0.34 18.29
C PRO A 386 -27.48 -0.24 19.46
N ARG A 387 -28.02 -0.17 20.69
CA ARG A 387 -27.20 -0.16 21.92
C ARG A 387 -26.42 -1.46 22.13
N GLU A 388 -26.93 -2.55 21.56
CA GLU A 388 -26.29 -3.86 21.48
C GLU A 388 -25.58 -4.01 20.14
N ILE A 389 -24.25 -3.96 20.15
CA ILE A 389 -23.40 -4.11 18.98
C ILE A 389 -22.65 -5.43 19.11
N ASP A 390 -22.87 -6.34 18.15
CA ASP A 390 -22.24 -7.67 18.20
C ASP A 390 -20.74 -7.59 17.90
N TYR A 391 -20.32 -6.66 17.04
CA TYR A 391 -18.93 -6.54 16.61
C TYR A 391 -18.52 -5.11 16.26
N LEU A 392 -17.38 -4.66 16.78
CA LEU A 392 -16.71 -3.41 16.40
C LEU A 392 -15.28 -3.70 15.92
N SER A 393 -14.95 -3.32 14.69
CA SER A 393 -13.58 -3.31 14.17
C SER A 393 -13.06 -1.87 14.16
N ILE A 394 -11.93 -1.61 14.81
CA ILE A 394 -11.25 -0.32 14.76
C ILE A 394 -9.86 -0.50 14.15
N ASP A 395 -9.72 0.05 12.95
CA ASP A 395 -8.48 0.20 12.19
C ASP A 395 -8.51 1.63 11.65
N THR A 396 -7.82 2.54 12.32
CA THR A 396 -7.88 3.99 12.02
C THR A 396 -6.50 4.61 11.88
N GLU A 397 -5.48 3.77 11.72
CA GLU A 397 -4.10 4.16 11.46
C GLU A 397 -3.58 5.16 12.52
N GLY A 398 -3.89 4.89 13.80
CA GLY A 398 -3.27 5.50 14.97
C GLY A 398 -4.19 6.23 15.95
N SER A 399 -5.51 6.32 15.70
CA SER A 399 -6.47 6.97 16.62
C SER A 399 -7.24 6.02 17.53
N GLU A 400 -6.88 4.74 17.56
CA GLU A 400 -7.64 3.67 18.22
C GLU A 400 -7.77 3.93 19.73
N PHE A 401 -6.66 4.29 20.38
CA PHE A 401 -6.66 4.54 21.82
C PHE A 401 -7.57 5.71 22.19
N GLU A 402 -7.46 6.85 21.49
CA GLU A 402 -8.26 8.04 21.81
C GLU A 402 -9.75 7.84 21.52
N ILE A 403 -10.09 7.06 20.50
CA ILE A 403 -11.47 6.66 20.24
C ILE A 403 -12.03 5.89 21.45
N LEU A 404 -11.26 4.92 21.97
CA LEU A 404 -11.68 4.08 23.09
C LEU A 404 -11.66 4.82 24.44
N GLU A 405 -10.67 5.67 24.69
CA GLU A 405 -10.52 6.47 25.91
C GLU A 405 -11.74 7.36 26.18
N ASN A 406 -12.33 7.91 25.11
CA ASN A 406 -13.48 8.80 25.21
C ASN A 406 -14.82 8.09 24.97
N PHE A 407 -14.83 6.75 24.86
CA PHE A 407 -16.03 5.99 24.57
C PHE A 407 -16.83 5.65 25.85
N PRO A 408 -18.14 5.98 25.93
CA PRO A 408 -18.94 5.68 27.11
C PRO A 408 -19.42 4.22 27.12
N PHE A 409 -18.56 3.32 27.60
CA PHE A 409 -18.83 1.88 27.74
C PHE A 409 -19.99 1.53 28.69
N ASP A 410 -20.44 2.47 29.52
CA ASP A 410 -21.64 2.36 30.35
C ASP A 410 -22.94 2.53 29.54
N ARG A 411 -22.88 3.20 28.38
CA ARG A 411 -24.02 3.48 27.50
C ARG A 411 -24.12 2.57 26.30
N TRP A 412 -23.05 1.88 25.94
CA TRP A 412 -22.97 1.03 24.74
C TRP A 412 -22.45 -0.35 25.11
N HIS A 413 -23.19 -1.38 24.70
CA HIS A 413 -22.78 -2.76 24.89
C HIS A 413 -22.17 -3.29 23.60
N ILE A 414 -20.85 -3.41 23.57
CA ILE A 414 -20.11 -4.00 22.46
C ILE A 414 -19.65 -5.39 22.89
N ARG A 415 -20.02 -6.42 22.14
CA ARG A 415 -19.74 -7.79 22.53
C ARG A 415 -18.33 -8.24 22.17
N LEU A 416 -17.90 -7.91 20.95
CA LEU A 416 -16.62 -8.30 20.38
C LEU A 416 -15.93 -7.09 19.75
N LEU A 417 -14.63 -6.93 19.99
CA LEU A 417 -13.81 -5.93 19.33
C LEU A 417 -12.58 -6.55 18.69
N THR A 418 -12.16 -6.01 17.56
CA THR A 418 -10.81 -6.20 17.02
C THR A 418 -10.20 -4.84 16.81
N ILE A 419 -9.03 -4.62 17.41
CA ILE A 419 -8.35 -3.33 17.43
C ILE A 419 -6.98 -3.51 16.81
N GLU A 420 -6.71 -2.79 15.73
CA GLU A 420 -5.38 -2.72 15.13
C GLU A 420 -4.47 -1.88 16.02
N HIS A 421 -3.30 -2.41 16.37
CA HIS A 421 -2.32 -1.69 17.20
C HIS A 421 -0.95 -1.55 16.52
N ASN A 422 -0.69 -2.24 15.41
CA ASN A 422 0.54 -2.15 14.60
C ASN A 422 1.86 -2.21 15.41
N PHE A 423 1.86 -3.00 16.49
CA PHE A 423 2.95 -3.11 17.47
C PHE A 423 3.41 -1.78 18.11
N THR A 424 2.55 -0.76 18.14
CA THR A 424 2.83 0.52 18.81
C THR A 424 2.84 0.35 20.33
N GLN A 425 3.44 1.33 21.04
CA GLN A 425 3.47 1.31 22.52
C GLN A 425 2.05 1.39 23.11
N ARG A 426 1.12 2.01 22.37
CA ARG A 426 -0.30 2.17 22.75
C ARG A 426 -1.06 0.86 22.88
N ARG A 427 -0.55 -0.25 22.34
CA ARG A 427 -1.13 -1.58 22.56
C ARG A 427 -1.37 -1.88 24.05
N ALA A 428 -0.39 -1.53 24.89
CA ALA A 428 -0.49 -1.76 26.33
C ALA A 428 -1.60 -0.91 26.97
N ASP A 429 -1.74 0.34 26.53
CA ASP A 429 -2.75 1.27 27.02
C ASP A 429 -4.16 0.85 26.59
N ILE A 430 -4.34 0.45 25.33
CA ILE A 430 -5.61 -0.11 24.80
C ILE A 430 -6.00 -1.34 25.60
N ARG A 431 -5.06 -2.25 25.82
CA ARG A 431 -5.31 -3.47 26.60
C ARG A 431 -5.73 -3.15 28.03
N ALA A 432 -4.99 -2.30 28.73
CA ALA A 432 -5.31 -1.93 30.10
C ALA A 432 -6.70 -1.29 30.21
N LEU A 433 -7.04 -0.41 29.26
CA LEU A 433 -8.34 0.22 29.17
C LEU A 433 -9.47 -0.82 28.98
N LEU A 434 -9.35 -1.70 27.98
CA LEU A 434 -10.41 -2.67 27.70
C LEU A 434 -10.53 -3.75 28.78
N GLU A 435 -9.42 -4.19 29.38
CA GLU A 435 -9.47 -5.09 30.54
C GLU A 435 -10.19 -4.45 31.74
N GLN A 436 -9.98 -3.16 32.00
CA GLN A 436 -10.73 -2.41 33.02
C GLN A 436 -12.23 -2.34 32.70
N GLN A 437 -12.60 -2.31 31.42
CA GLN A 437 -13.99 -2.37 30.97
C GLN A 437 -14.56 -3.80 30.92
N GLY A 438 -13.86 -4.81 31.45
CA GLY A 438 -14.36 -6.19 31.53
C GLY A 438 -14.23 -6.98 30.22
N TYR A 439 -13.29 -6.63 29.36
CA TYR A 439 -12.96 -7.42 28.18
C TYR A 439 -11.78 -8.37 28.43
N ARG A 440 -11.83 -9.54 27.81
CA ARG A 440 -10.71 -10.48 27.74
C ARG A 440 -9.98 -10.33 26.41
N CYS A 441 -8.68 -10.06 26.47
CA CYS A 441 -7.80 -9.97 25.30
C CYS A 441 -7.36 -11.35 24.81
N THR A 442 -7.38 -11.55 23.49
CA THR A 442 -6.69 -12.62 22.76
C THR A 442 -5.66 -11.95 21.87
N GLU A 443 -4.39 -12.15 22.18
CA GLU A 443 -3.31 -11.52 21.43
C GLU A 443 -3.20 -12.09 20.02
N GLN A 444 -3.12 -11.23 19.01
CA GLN A 444 -2.79 -11.63 17.64
C GLN A 444 -1.56 -10.85 17.16
N GLN A 445 -1.36 -10.78 15.83
CA GLN A 445 -0.16 -10.20 15.23
C GLN A 445 -0.16 -8.67 15.40
N TRP A 446 -0.72 -7.95 14.42
CA TRP A 446 -0.86 -6.50 14.46
C TRP A 446 -2.22 -6.03 15.00
N ASP A 447 -3.12 -6.97 15.30
CA ASP A 447 -4.40 -6.75 16.00
C ASP A 447 -4.40 -7.45 17.35
N ASP A 448 -5.26 -6.98 18.25
CA ASP A 448 -5.72 -7.73 19.41
C ASP A 448 -7.25 -7.88 19.38
N TRP A 449 -7.75 -9.04 19.83
CA TRP A 449 -9.18 -9.36 19.83
C TRP A 449 -9.74 -9.38 21.26
N TYR A 450 -10.84 -8.67 21.48
CA TYR A 450 -11.41 -8.46 22.80
C TYR A 450 -12.84 -9.00 22.86
N GLU A 451 -13.12 -9.85 23.84
CA GLU A 451 -14.44 -10.42 24.09
C GLU A 451 -14.96 -9.93 25.44
N LYS A 452 -16.18 -9.38 25.46
CA LYS A 452 -16.83 -8.97 26.72
C LYS A 452 -17.06 -10.20 27.59
N ILE A 453 -16.60 -10.15 28.84
CA ILE A 453 -16.87 -11.20 29.82
C ILE A 453 -18.29 -10.96 30.37
N GLU A 454 -19.21 -11.90 30.14
CA GLU A 454 -20.51 -11.91 30.81
C GLU A 454 -20.27 -12.26 32.30
N GLU A 455 -20.74 -11.40 33.23
CA GLU A 455 -20.68 -11.65 34.68
C GLU A 455 -21.54 -12.84 35.13
#